data_AF-A0A8J3MEY5-F1
#
_entry.id   AF-A0A8J3MEY5-F1
#
_cell.length_a   1.000
_cell.length_b   1.000
_cell.length_c   1.000
_cell.angle_alpha   90.00
_cell.angle_beta   90.00
_cell.angle_gamma   90.00
#
_symmetry.space_group_name_H-M   'P 1'
#
loop_
_entity.id
_entity.type
_entity.pdbx_description
1 polymer ?
#
loop_
_entity_poly.entity_id
_entity_poly.type
_entity_poly.pdbx_seq_one_letter_code
_entity_poly.pdbx_strand_id
1 'polypeptide(L)'
;MPSYSLQIIPLSGLDFIGARPSDFQVQFGSGAGWNWGTYKFSYRSDDLLTVGVNDEDDRLQDDPANPYWSGGNFPAHNQVISDSVRIDGTTYPSGLRIEDEYELWVRDQDGTKYRLVAVSVDSDPDNPYSGSTVIGYTFDGDWPPEETKLTILRGSGEDGQEMHPPPPPPCFTTGTLITTLHGEIAIEDLREGDHVLTLDNGPQAIRLILSRCLSARDLLRYPNLCPIRITAGALGPRTPREDLLVSPQHRMLVASRISARMFDTPEVLVAAKHLIGAPGIVMDRDSAESGAGVTYYHILFDSHQLLLANGAPTESLYTGPEALKHLPVDSRTEILTLFPDLARHPGIAPRPARKLIPGKRAKVMTQRHCKNHRAFLAPRLDA
;
A
#
# COMPACT_ATOMS: atom_id res chain seq x y z
N MET A 1 34.52 20.88 5.16
CA MET A 1 33.47 21.61 5.90
C MET A 1 32.30 21.68 4.94
N PRO A 2 31.10 21.23 5.35
CA PRO A 2 29.93 21.28 4.48
C PRO A 2 29.59 22.73 4.11
N SER A 3 28.96 22.92 2.95
CA SER A 3 28.41 24.21 2.55
C SER A 3 27.32 24.65 3.55
N TYR A 4 26.42 23.72 3.90
CA TYR A 4 25.44 23.91 4.96
C TYR A 4 25.11 22.62 5.71
N SER A 5 24.38 22.77 6.82
CA SER A 5 23.89 21.64 7.63
C SER A 5 22.37 21.52 7.50
N LEU A 6 21.90 20.37 7.03
CA LEU A 6 20.49 20.04 6.90
C LEU A 6 20.01 19.33 8.16
N GLN A 7 18.98 19.88 8.81
CA GLN A 7 18.26 19.17 9.86
C GLN A 7 17.25 18.22 9.22
N ILE A 8 17.28 16.96 9.62
CA ILE A 8 16.37 15.92 9.13
C ILE A 8 15.71 15.27 10.33
N ILE A 9 14.39 15.14 10.29
CA ILE A 9 13.64 14.22 11.12
C ILE A 9 13.73 12.84 10.45
N PRO A 10 14.47 11.88 11.03
CA PRO A 10 14.55 10.53 10.49
C PRO A 10 13.15 9.90 10.46
N LEU A 11 12.94 8.88 9.64
CA LEU A 11 11.65 8.19 9.65
C LEU A 11 11.35 7.59 11.03
N SER A 12 12.38 7.13 11.76
CA SER A 12 12.23 6.66 13.14
C SER A 12 11.92 7.76 14.17
N GLY A 13 12.21 9.03 13.86
CA GLY A 13 11.98 10.19 14.75
C GLY A 13 10.60 10.82 14.63
N LEU A 14 9.72 10.27 13.78
CA LEU A 14 8.36 10.75 13.62
C LEU A 14 7.39 9.94 14.48
N ASP A 15 6.74 10.62 15.42
CA ASP A 15 5.64 10.07 16.21
C ASP A 15 4.31 10.30 15.48
N PHE A 16 3.85 9.28 14.77
CA PHE A 16 2.61 9.35 14.02
C PHE A 16 1.40 8.93 14.85
N ILE A 17 0.35 9.76 14.80
CA ILE A 17 -0.93 9.50 15.43
C ILE A 17 -1.90 9.05 14.33
N GLY A 18 -2.13 7.74 14.22
CA GLY A 18 -3.06 7.12 13.28
C GLY A 18 -2.50 6.79 11.88
N ALA A 19 -1.17 6.81 11.70
CA ALA A 19 -0.42 6.38 10.50
C ALA A 19 1.04 6.05 10.87
N ARG A 20 1.93 5.77 9.90
CA ARG A 20 3.39 5.66 10.11
C ARG A 20 4.21 6.19 8.93
N PRO A 21 5.55 6.36 9.06
CA PRO A 21 6.40 7.00 8.06
C PRO A 21 6.33 6.38 6.65
N SER A 22 6.15 5.07 6.56
CA SER A 22 6.02 4.38 5.25
C SER A 22 4.69 4.59 4.55
N ASP A 23 3.65 5.04 5.27
CA ASP A 23 2.35 5.40 4.66
C ASP A 23 2.49 6.67 3.80
N PHE A 24 3.65 7.35 3.89
CA PHE A 24 4.03 8.54 3.16
C PHE A 24 4.93 8.27 1.96
N GLN A 25 5.33 7.02 1.68
CA GLN A 25 6.05 6.70 0.44
C GLN A 25 5.05 6.67 -0.74
N VAL A 26 5.08 7.72 -1.56
CA VAL A 26 4.07 7.98 -2.61
C VAL A 26 4.41 7.24 -3.91
N GLN A 27 3.39 6.76 -4.64
CA GLN A 27 3.51 6.38 -6.05
C GLN A 27 2.85 7.44 -6.94
N PHE A 28 3.56 7.93 -7.96
CA PHE A 28 3.02 8.86 -8.96
C PHE A 28 1.92 8.19 -9.82
N GLY A 29 0.77 8.85 -10.00
CA GLY A 29 -0.32 8.31 -10.83
C GLY A 29 -1.57 9.22 -10.93
N SER A 30 -2.26 9.17 -12.08
CA SER A 30 -3.34 10.07 -12.49
C SER A 30 -4.73 9.78 -11.86
N GLY A 31 -4.84 9.60 -10.54
CA GLY A 31 -6.08 9.11 -9.90
C GLY A 31 -6.50 9.89 -8.66
N ALA A 32 -7.39 10.87 -8.85
CA ALA A 32 -7.89 11.81 -7.84
C ALA A 32 -8.06 11.30 -6.39
N GLY A 33 -7.33 11.95 -5.48
CA GLY A 33 -7.76 12.52 -4.18
C GLY A 33 -7.87 11.59 -2.97
N TRP A 34 -7.06 11.81 -1.92
CA TRP A 34 -7.14 11.14 -0.60
C TRP A 34 -7.10 12.12 0.59
N ASN A 35 -7.36 11.62 1.81
CA ASN A 35 -7.49 12.41 3.05
C ASN A 35 -6.16 12.57 3.78
N TRP A 36 -5.40 13.56 3.36
CA TRP A 36 -4.25 13.99 4.15
C TRP A 36 -4.65 14.38 5.60
N GLY A 37 -5.89 14.90 5.76
CA GLY A 37 -6.39 15.50 7.01
C GLY A 37 -6.63 14.56 8.19
N THR A 38 -6.45 13.24 8.02
CA THR A 38 -6.55 12.25 9.10
C THR A 38 -5.20 11.89 9.71
N TYR A 39 -4.12 12.16 8.98
CA TYR A 39 -2.78 11.78 9.39
C TYR A 39 -2.17 12.90 10.19
N LYS A 40 -1.82 12.58 11.44
CA LYS A 40 -1.15 13.49 12.34
C LYS A 40 0.21 12.94 12.69
N PHE A 41 1.18 13.82 12.87
CA PHE A 41 2.47 13.45 13.40
C PHE A 41 3.04 14.56 14.26
N SER A 42 4.05 14.21 15.02
CA SER A 42 4.93 15.10 15.75
C SER A 42 6.35 14.56 15.72
N TYR A 43 7.31 15.35 16.17
CA TYR A 43 8.71 14.95 16.34
C TYR A 43 9.26 15.60 17.61
N ARG A 44 10.43 15.13 18.06
CA ARG A 44 11.19 15.75 19.15
C ARG A 44 12.53 16.23 18.63
N SER A 45 13.05 17.30 19.23
CA SER A 45 14.36 17.84 18.89
C SER A 45 15.50 16.85 19.11
N ASP A 46 15.38 15.97 20.11
CA ASP A 46 16.35 14.90 20.39
C ASP A 46 16.42 13.82 19.29
N ASP A 47 15.40 13.73 18.44
CA ASP A 47 15.34 12.78 17.32
C ASP A 47 15.93 13.35 16.03
N LEU A 48 16.30 14.63 16.00
CA LEU A 48 16.83 15.28 14.80
C LEU A 48 18.24 14.80 14.49
N LEU A 49 18.49 14.56 13.21
CA LEU A 49 19.82 14.31 12.66
C LEU A 49 20.29 15.52 11.87
N THR A 50 21.57 15.84 12.04
CA THR A 50 22.25 16.86 11.24
C THR A 50 23.05 16.18 10.15
N VAL A 51 22.74 16.46 8.89
CA VAL A 51 23.49 15.99 7.72
C VAL A 51 24.25 17.17 7.12
N GLY A 52 25.57 17.03 6.96
CA GLY A 52 26.34 18.01 6.21
C GLY A 52 26.12 17.83 4.71
N VAL A 53 25.86 18.92 4.00
CA VAL A 53 25.64 18.92 2.55
C VAL A 53 26.67 19.83 1.90
N ASN A 54 27.37 19.31 0.89
CA ASN A 54 28.15 20.12 -0.04
C ASN A 54 27.23 20.48 -1.19
N ASP A 55 27.06 21.77 -1.39
CA ASP A 55 26.18 22.38 -2.37
C ASP A 55 26.72 23.75 -2.81
N GLU A 56 26.34 24.18 -4.01
CA GLU A 56 26.78 25.46 -4.59
C GLU A 56 25.90 26.65 -4.20
N ASP A 57 24.63 26.43 -3.84
CA ASP A 57 23.67 27.50 -3.55
C ASP A 57 22.93 27.40 -2.21
N ASP A 58 23.34 26.46 -1.36
CA ASP A 58 22.82 26.20 -0.02
C ASP A 58 21.30 25.90 0.01
N ARG A 59 20.79 25.23 -1.02
CA ARG A 59 19.37 24.86 -1.13
C ARG A 59 19.21 23.43 -1.59
N LEU A 60 18.49 22.64 -0.80
CA LEU A 60 18.08 21.29 -1.20
C LEU A 60 17.16 21.34 -2.43
N GLN A 61 17.55 20.67 -3.51
CA GLN A 61 16.85 20.62 -4.81
C GLN A 61 16.65 19.18 -5.34
N ASP A 62 15.57 18.98 -6.09
CA ASP A 62 15.22 17.73 -6.77
C ASP A 62 15.99 17.70 -8.08
N ASP A 63 16.55 16.54 -8.41
CA ASP A 63 17.31 16.30 -9.63
C ASP A 63 18.25 17.46 -10.02
N PRO A 64 19.19 17.86 -9.14
CA PRO A 64 20.12 18.94 -9.40
C PRO A 64 20.97 18.55 -10.63
N ALA A 65 20.52 19.04 -11.78
CA ALA A 65 20.95 18.73 -13.14
C ALA A 65 20.62 17.32 -13.68
N ASN A 66 19.36 17.08 -14.10
CA ASN A 66 19.03 15.99 -15.03
C ASN A 66 19.70 16.19 -16.42
N PRO A 67 20.58 15.29 -16.89
CA PRO A 67 21.38 15.49 -18.10
C PRO A 67 20.62 15.39 -19.45
N TYR A 68 19.29 15.25 -19.49
CA TYR A 68 18.59 14.92 -20.74
C TYR A 68 17.73 16.04 -21.38
N TRP A 69 17.48 17.16 -20.71
CA TRP A 69 16.50 18.16 -21.23
C TRP A 69 17.09 19.50 -21.71
N SER A 70 18.38 19.77 -21.52
CA SER A 70 19.02 21.01 -21.98
C SER A 70 20.43 20.72 -22.52
N GLY A 71 20.58 20.79 -23.86
CA GLY A 71 21.86 20.53 -24.54
C GLY A 71 22.95 21.57 -24.23
N GLY A 72 23.61 21.44 -23.09
CA GLY A 72 24.70 22.31 -22.64
C GLY A 72 25.62 21.63 -21.62
N ASN A 73 26.90 21.95 -21.69
CA ASN A 73 27.99 21.39 -20.89
C ASN A 73 28.01 22.06 -19.49
N PHE A 74 27.66 21.35 -18.41
CA PHE A 74 27.70 21.84 -17.01
C PHE A 74 28.09 20.72 -16.01
N PRO A 75 28.57 21.05 -14.78
CA PRO A 75 29.48 20.23 -13.98
C PRO A 75 28.80 19.09 -13.20
N ALA A 76 29.62 18.14 -12.72
CA ALA A 76 29.21 16.96 -11.96
C ALA A 76 28.54 17.30 -10.62
N HIS A 77 27.53 16.51 -10.25
CA HIS A 77 26.81 16.44 -8.96
C HIS A 77 27.19 17.53 -7.94
N ASN A 78 26.43 18.62 -7.91
CA ASN A 78 26.74 19.73 -7.00
C ASN A 78 26.14 19.56 -5.60
N GLN A 79 25.14 18.70 -5.39
CA GLN A 79 24.46 18.49 -4.09
C GLN A 79 24.69 17.07 -3.54
N VAL A 80 25.61 16.93 -2.58
CA VAL A 80 26.01 15.62 -2.03
C VAL A 80 26.22 15.65 -0.51
N ILE A 81 26.07 14.50 0.14
CA ILE A 81 26.40 14.32 1.55
C ILE A 81 27.90 14.57 1.77
N SER A 82 28.25 15.48 2.68
CA SER A 82 29.65 15.87 2.92
C SER A 82 30.45 14.80 3.64
N ASP A 83 29.83 14.11 4.59
CA ASP A 83 30.46 13.17 5.51
C ASP A 83 29.55 11.95 5.71
N SER A 84 30.14 10.76 5.90
CA SER A 84 29.33 9.57 6.09
C SER A 84 28.42 9.70 7.32
N VAL A 85 27.13 9.46 7.13
CA VAL A 85 26.10 9.57 8.15
C VAL A 85 25.37 8.23 8.34
N ARG A 86 24.93 7.95 9.56
CA ARG A 86 24.10 6.78 9.85
C ARG A 86 22.69 7.22 10.20
N ILE A 87 21.71 6.77 9.42
CA ILE A 87 20.29 7.13 9.55
C ILE A 87 19.49 5.82 9.59
N ASP A 88 18.63 5.67 10.61
CA ASP A 88 17.76 4.50 10.80
C ASP A 88 18.47 3.13 10.65
N GLY A 89 19.72 3.07 11.11
CA GLY A 89 20.55 1.87 11.08
C GLY A 89 21.36 1.68 9.79
N THR A 90 21.07 2.41 8.71
CA THR A 90 21.77 2.39 7.43
C THR A 90 22.88 3.44 7.40
N THR A 91 24.05 3.07 6.87
CA THR A 91 25.17 4.00 6.68
C THR A 91 25.18 4.51 5.25
N TYR A 92 25.09 5.83 5.11
CA TYR A 92 25.21 6.55 3.86
C TYR A 92 26.63 7.13 3.78
N PRO A 93 27.49 6.67 2.85
CA PRO A 93 28.81 7.25 2.64
C PRO A 93 28.73 8.70 2.14
N SER A 94 29.80 9.46 2.37
CA SER A 94 29.98 10.79 1.76
C SER A 94 30.00 10.69 0.24
N GLY A 95 29.53 11.73 -0.45
CA GLY A 95 29.50 11.81 -1.91
C GLY A 95 28.24 11.23 -2.55
N LEU A 96 27.34 10.63 -1.77
CA LEU A 96 26.00 10.29 -2.26
C LEU A 96 25.20 11.56 -2.51
N ARG A 97 24.47 11.59 -3.63
CA ARG A 97 23.50 12.63 -3.93
C ARG A 97 22.36 12.57 -2.91
N ILE A 98 22.01 13.74 -2.41
CA ILE A 98 20.88 13.97 -1.51
C ILE A 98 19.93 14.91 -2.23
N GLU A 99 18.63 14.68 -2.15
CA GLU A 99 17.62 15.39 -2.96
C GLU A 99 16.38 15.66 -2.11
N ASP A 100 15.60 16.68 -2.45
CA ASP A 100 14.19 16.68 -2.05
C ASP A 100 13.36 15.90 -3.08
N GLU A 101 12.63 14.90 -2.62
CA GLU A 101 11.90 13.99 -3.49
C GLU A 101 10.45 14.48 -3.74
N TYR A 102 9.85 15.05 -2.69
CA TYR A 102 8.49 15.60 -2.76
C TYR A 102 8.18 16.49 -1.57
N GLU A 103 7.19 17.35 -1.76
CA GLU A 103 6.71 18.26 -0.73
C GLU A 103 5.35 17.85 -0.18
N LEU A 104 5.17 18.02 1.12
CA LEU A 104 3.92 17.92 1.85
C LEU A 104 3.58 19.25 2.51
N TRP A 105 2.35 19.71 2.34
CA TRP A 105 1.80 20.79 3.17
C TRP A 105 1.18 20.21 4.41
N VAL A 106 1.59 20.68 5.58
CA VAL A 106 1.05 20.25 6.88
C VAL A 106 0.50 21.43 7.65
N ARG A 107 -0.32 21.18 8.67
CA ARG A 107 -1.00 22.22 9.44
C ARG A 107 -1.10 21.86 10.89
N ASP A 108 -0.81 22.78 11.78
CA ASP A 108 -1.07 22.60 13.21
C ASP A 108 -2.56 22.69 13.57
N GLN A 109 -2.83 22.65 14.88
CA GLN A 109 -4.17 22.78 15.45
C GLN A 109 -4.77 24.19 15.35
N ASP A 110 -3.94 25.23 15.26
CA ASP A 110 -4.34 26.63 15.20
C ASP A 110 -4.57 27.10 13.75
N GLY A 111 -4.17 26.29 12.78
CA GLY A 111 -4.35 26.51 11.36
C GLY A 111 -3.10 26.99 10.62
N THR A 112 -1.98 27.15 11.33
CA THR A 112 -0.67 27.51 10.75
C THR A 112 -0.21 26.40 9.83
N LYS A 113 0.28 26.76 8.64
CA LYS A 113 0.73 25.80 7.63
C LYS A 113 2.25 25.79 7.55
N TYR A 114 2.80 24.60 7.37
CA TYR A 114 4.23 24.36 7.22
C TYR A 114 4.48 23.55 5.96
N ARG A 115 5.64 23.77 5.33
CA ARG A 115 6.10 23.01 4.18
C ARG A 115 7.11 21.97 4.66
N LEU A 116 6.70 20.71 4.58
CA LEU A 116 7.51 19.55 4.93
C LEU A 116 8.04 18.94 3.62
N VAL A 117 9.32 18.59 3.59
CA VAL A 117 10.02 18.13 2.41
C VAL A 117 10.60 16.75 2.69
N ALA A 118 10.32 15.77 1.83
CA ALA A 118 10.89 14.44 1.92
C ALA A 118 12.32 14.47 1.37
N VAL A 119 13.29 14.01 2.17
CA VAL A 119 14.69 13.99 1.78
C VAL A 119 15.05 12.58 1.33
N SER A 120 15.56 12.43 0.11
CA SER A 120 16.03 11.15 -0.42
C SER A 120 17.54 11.16 -0.66
N VAL A 121 18.12 9.96 -0.68
CA VAL A 121 19.55 9.75 -0.97
C VAL A 121 19.66 8.63 -1.98
N ASP A 122 20.53 8.81 -2.97
CA ASP A 122 20.81 7.80 -3.98
C ASP A 122 21.40 6.52 -3.39
N SER A 123 21.09 5.40 -4.04
CA SER A 123 21.60 4.09 -3.63
C SER A 123 23.04 3.83 -4.10
N ASP A 124 23.49 4.54 -5.14
CA ASP A 124 24.80 4.38 -5.77
C ASP A 124 25.28 5.75 -6.31
N PRO A 125 26.43 6.30 -5.84
CA PRO A 125 26.92 7.60 -6.27
C PRO A 125 27.35 7.62 -7.74
N ASP A 126 27.66 6.45 -8.31
CA ASP A 126 28.16 6.33 -9.69
C ASP A 126 27.06 5.93 -10.69
N ASN A 127 25.82 5.70 -10.22
CA ASN A 127 24.70 5.25 -11.04
C ASN A 127 23.41 6.04 -10.77
N PRO A 128 23.03 6.98 -11.66
CA PRO A 128 21.83 7.81 -11.51
C PRO A 128 20.51 7.03 -11.69
N TYR A 129 20.56 5.73 -12.03
CA TYR A 129 19.38 4.86 -12.14
C TYR A 129 19.27 3.87 -10.98
N SER A 130 20.13 3.99 -9.97
CA SER A 130 20.17 3.08 -8.81
C SER A 130 18.94 3.19 -7.90
N GLY A 131 18.13 4.24 -8.10
CA GLY A 131 16.97 4.56 -7.28
C GLY A 131 17.36 5.31 -6.02
N SER A 132 16.48 6.19 -5.57
CA SER A 132 16.64 6.96 -4.34
C SER A 132 15.89 6.27 -3.18
N THR A 133 16.35 6.53 -1.95
CA THR A 133 15.67 6.12 -0.72
C THR A 133 15.34 7.35 0.10
N VAL A 134 14.06 7.55 0.43
CA VAL A 134 13.65 8.58 1.40
C VAL A 134 14.20 8.23 2.78
N ILE A 135 15.05 9.10 3.32
CA ILE A 135 15.75 8.93 4.60
C ILE A 135 15.08 9.69 5.76
N GLY A 136 14.19 10.63 5.46
CA GLY A 136 13.52 11.44 6.47
C GLY A 136 12.83 12.66 5.88
N TYR A 137 12.51 13.62 6.74
CA TYR A 137 11.85 14.86 6.34
C TYR A 137 12.53 16.08 6.94
N THR A 138 12.52 17.19 6.22
CA THR A 138 12.92 18.52 6.72
C THR A 138 11.76 19.50 6.59
N PHE A 139 11.79 20.60 7.33
CA PHE A 139 10.91 21.73 7.06
C PHE A 139 11.65 22.79 6.26
N ASP A 140 11.03 23.23 5.19
CA ASP A 140 11.48 24.39 4.44
C ASP A 140 10.79 25.64 5.00
N GLY A 141 11.60 26.47 5.67
CA GLY A 141 11.16 27.66 6.39
C GLY A 141 11.05 27.43 7.89
N ASP A 142 10.01 28.01 8.51
CA ASP A 142 9.82 27.92 9.95
C ASP A 142 9.49 26.49 10.38
N TRP A 143 10.21 26.01 11.40
CA TRP A 143 9.90 24.74 12.03
C TRP A 143 8.75 24.93 13.04
N PRO A 144 7.75 24.04 13.05
CA PRO A 144 6.77 24.02 14.12
C PRO A 144 7.45 23.74 15.48
N PRO A 145 6.83 24.09 16.61
CA PRO A 145 7.33 23.64 17.91
C PRO A 145 7.34 22.10 17.97
N GLU A 146 8.33 21.50 18.63
CA GLU A 146 8.37 20.05 18.84
C GLU A 146 7.09 19.56 19.55
N GLU A 147 6.76 18.28 19.37
CA GLU A 147 5.53 17.65 19.86
C GLU A 147 4.20 18.28 19.34
N THR A 148 4.27 19.28 18.45
CA THR A 148 3.09 19.83 17.78
C THR A 148 2.46 18.80 16.87
N LYS A 149 1.15 18.60 17.01
CA LYS A 149 0.38 17.66 16.17
C LYS A 149 0.09 18.29 14.82
N LEU A 150 0.83 17.86 13.81
CA LEU A 150 0.73 18.35 12.44
C LEU A 150 -0.15 17.44 11.61
N THR A 151 -1.22 18.01 11.08
CA THR A 151 -2.15 17.35 10.17
C THR A 151 -1.69 17.58 8.74
N ILE A 152 -1.56 16.53 7.95
CA ILE A 152 -1.14 16.69 6.57
C ILE A 152 -2.32 17.21 5.74
N LEU A 153 -2.07 18.08 4.76
CA LEU A 153 -3.09 18.72 3.94
C LEU A 153 -3.10 18.21 2.50
N ARG A 154 -1.91 18.11 1.91
CA ARG A 154 -1.67 17.66 0.52
C ARG A 154 -0.20 17.35 0.31
N GLY A 155 0.10 16.62 -0.76
CA GLY A 155 1.45 16.45 -1.30
C GLY A 155 1.49 16.80 -2.78
N SER A 156 2.63 17.26 -3.25
CA SER A 156 2.91 17.57 -4.65
C SER A 156 4.32 17.12 -5.02
N GLY A 157 4.48 16.56 -6.22
CA GLY A 157 5.78 16.54 -6.90
C GLY A 157 6.02 17.86 -7.64
N GLU A 158 7.25 18.11 -8.11
CA GLU A 158 7.63 19.35 -8.81
C GLU A 158 6.76 19.66 -10.04
N ASP A 159 6.28 18.64 -10.77
CA ASP A 159 5.38 18.78 -11.93
C ASP A 159 3.98 19.35 -11.59
N GLY A 160 3.73 19.70 -10.32
CA GLY A 160 2.42 20.14 -9.84
C GLY A 160 1.37 19.02 -9.82
N GLN A 161 1.80 17.76 -9.97
CA GLN A 161 0.91 16.61 -9.83
C GLN A 161 0.56 16.39 -8.36
N GLU A 162 -0.74 16.34 -8.06
CA GLU A 162 -1.22 15.99 -6.73
C GLU A 162 -0.84 14.53 -6.39
N MET A 163 -0.21 14.36 -5.24
CA MET A 163 0.19 13.05 -4.73
C MET A 163 -0.98 12.30 -4.08
N HIS A 164 -0.95 10.95 -4.14
CA HIS A 164 -2.01 10.08 -3.63
C HIS A 164 -1.43 8.94 -2.75
N PRO A 165 -1.89 8.73 -1.50
CA PRO A 165 -1.51 7.59 -0.66
C PRO A 165 -2.01 6.24 -1.23
N PRO A 166 -1.39 5.13 -0.81
CA PRO A 166 -1.66 3.82 -1.39
C PRO A 166 -3.06 3.30 -1.03
N PRO A 167 -3.70 2.52 -1.93
CA PRO A 167 -4.98 1.87 -1.64
C PRO A 167 -4.84 0.88 -0.46
N PRO A 168 -5.90 0.65 0.33
CA PRO A 168 -5.85 -0.33 1.40
C PRO A 168 -5.55 -1.73 0.83
N PRO A 169 -4.87 -2.59 1.62
CA PRO A 169 -4.56 -3.96 1.20
C PRO A 169 -5.84 -4.78 0.90
N PRO A 170 -5.71 -6.03 0.42
CA PRO A 170 -6.84 -6.95 0.26
C PRO A 170 -7.65 -7.18 1.55
N CYS A 171 -8.94 -6.80 1.62
CA CYS A 171 -9.78 -6.95 2.82
C CYS A 171 -11.14 -7.61 2.57
N PHE A 172 -11.67 -8.29 3.60
CA PHE A 172 -13.08 -8.67 3.77
C PHE A 172 -13.85 -7.56 4.48
N THR A 173 -15.19 -7.58 4.46
CA THR A 173 -16.02 -6.68 5.30
C THR A 173 -16.71 -7.43 6.42
N THR A 174 -17.18 -6.72 7.46
CA THR A 174 -18.10 -7.25 8.49
C THR A 174 -19.20 -8.12 7.87
N GLY A 175 -19.53 -9.23 8.54
CA GLY A 175 -20.54 -10.19 8.10
C GLY A 175 -20.06 -11.20 7.06
N THR A 176 -18.82 -11.09 6.57
CA THR A 176 -18.25 -12.10 5.67
C THR A 176 -18.04 -13.41 6.43
N LEU A 177 -18.70 -14.48 5.99
CA LEU A 177 -18.60 -15.82 6.55
C LEU A 177 -17.38 -16.54 5.98
N ILE A 178 -16.42 -16.86 6.84
CA ILE A 178 -15.23 -17.62 6.50
C ILE A 178 -15.44 -19.08 6.87
N THR A 179 -15.17 -19.99 5.93
CA THR A 179 -15.29 -21.43 6.21
C THR A 179 -14.14 -21.90 7.11
N THR A 180 -14.47 -22.39 8.29
CA THR A 180 -13.52 -22.94 9.29
C THR A 180 -13.71 -24.44 9.46
N LEU A 181 -12.84 -25.07 10.27
CA LEU A 181 -12.98 -26.48 10.64
C LEU A 181 -14.31 -26.77 11.38
N HIS A 182 -14.89 -25.76 12.03
CA HIS A 182 -16.09 -25.88 12.87
C HIS A 182 -17.36 -25.33 12.22
N GLY A 183 -17.32 -25.04 10.93
CA GLY A 183 -18.41 -24.39 10.20
C GLY A 183 -18.04 -22.98 9.77
N GLU A 184 -19.03 -22.20 9.35
CA GLU A 184 -18.79 -20.85 8.85
C GLU A 184 -18.92 -19.84 9.99
N ILE A 185 -17.89 -18.99 10.13
CA ILE A 185 -17.79 -18.01 11.21
C ILE A 185 -17.63 -16.63 10.57
N ALA A 186 -18.32 -15.63 11.10
CA ALA A 186 -18.18 -14.26 10.63
C ALA A 186 -16.75 -13.74 10.87
N ILE A 187 -16.20 -12.99 9.93
CA ILE A 187 -14.81 -12.52 9.98
C ILE A 187 -14.49 -11.72 11.25
N GLU A 188 -15.45 -10.95 11.75
CA GLU A 188 -15.34 -10.16 12.99
C GLU A 188 -15.27 -11.02 14.27
N ASP A 189 -15.70 -12.28 14.20
CA ASP A 189 -15.70 -13.21 15.34
C ASP A 189 -14.47 -14.13 15.38
N LEU A 190 -13.67 -14.14 14.30
CA LEU A 190 -12.44 -14.92 14.22
C LEU A 190 -11.33 -14.29 15.04
N ARG A 191 -10.45 -15.15 15.57
CA ARG A 191 -9.28 -14.76 16.36
C ARG A 191 -8.03 -15.46 15.86
N GLU A 192 -6.89 -14.93 16.27
CA GLU A 192 -5.61 -15.62 16.11
C GLU A 192 -5.66 -17.02 16.74
N GLY A 193 -5.09 -18.00 16.04
CA GLY A 193 -5.13 -19.41 16.41
C GLY A 193 -6.34 -20.18 15.87
N ASP A 194 -7.42 -19.50 15.44
CA ASP A 194 -8.56 -20.19 14.82
C ASP A 194 -8.16 -20.86 13.50
N HIS A 195 -8.74 -22.02 13.21
CA HIS A 195 -8.37 -22.83 12.04
C HIS A 195 -9.36 -22.62 10.88
N VAL A 196 -8.90 -21.92 9.85
CA VAL A 196 -9.63 -21.65 8.61
C VAL A 196 -9.35 -22.77 7.59
N LEU A 197 -10.38 -23.26 6.91
CA LEU A 197 -10.18 -24.21 5.82
C LEU A 197 -9.60 -23.50 4.59
N THR A 198 -8.44 -23.99 4.14
CA THR A 198 -7.78 -23.52 2.92
C THR A 198 -7.93 -24.53 1.78
N LEU A 199 -7.84 -24.05 0.54
CA LEU A 199 -8.02 -24.90 -0.64
C LEU A 199 -6.87 -25.89 -0.86
N ASP A 200 -5.63 -25.51 -0.50
CA ASP A 200 -4.44 -26.27 -0.87
C ASP A 200 -3.80 -27.00 0.33
N ASN A 201 -3.90 -26.43 1.53
CA ASN A 201 -3.10 -26.86 2.69
C ASN A 201 -3.95 -27.33 3.88
N GLY A 202 -5.23 -27.64 3.65
CA GLY A 202 -6.15 -28.04 4.71
C GLY A 202 -6.44 -26.92 5.72
N PRO A 203 -6.84 -27.22 6.96
CA PRO A 203 -7.05 -26.21 8.00
C PRO A 203 -5.73 -25.52 8.35
N GLN A 204 -5.70 -24.18 8.33
CA GLN A 204 -4.54 -23.37 8.69
C GLN A 204 -4.90 -22.41 9.84
N ALA A 205 -4.01 -22.27 10.82
CA ALA A 205 -4.21 -21.37 11.95
C ALA A 205 -4.02 -19.91 11.53
N ILE A 206 -4.97 -19.05 11.85
CA ILE A 206 -4.84 -17.60 11.68
C ILE A 206 -3.66 -17.13 12.53
N ARG A 207 -2.74 -16.41 11.90
CA ARG A 207 -1.56 -15.84 12.58
C ARG A 207 -1.77 -14.42 13.02
N LEU A 208 -2.56 -13.69 12.24
CA LEU A 208 -2.93 -12.33 12.55
C LEU A 208 -4.27 -11.99 11.90
N ILE A 209 -5.10 -11.26 12.64
CA ILE A 209 -6.30 -10.62 12.10
C ILE A 209 -6.23 -9.11 12.34
N LEU A 210 -6.37 -8.34 11.26
CA LEU A 210 -6.32 -6.88 11.31
C LEU A 210 -7.67 -6.32 10.92
N SER A 211 -8.06 -5.18 11.49
CA SER A 211 -9.28 -4.49 11.08
C SER A 211 -9.10 -2.97 10.94
N ARG A 212 -9.90 -2.36 10.07
CA ARG A 212 -9.97 -0.90 9.90
C ARG A 212 -11.40 -0.46 9.55
N CYS A 213 -11.93 0.47 10.33
CA CYS A 213 -13.22 1.09 10.06
C CYS A 213 -13.06 2.34 9.18
N LEU A 214 -13.90 2.47 8.16
CA LEU A 214 -14.10 3.67 7.35
C LEU A 214 -15.53 4.15 7.52
N SER A 215 -15.71 5.41 7.89
CA SER A 215 -17.05 5.99 8.02
C SER A 215 -17.70 6.21 6.64
N ALA A 216 -19.02 6.34 6.59
CA ALA A 216 -19.71 6.79 5.37
C ALA A 216 -19.17 8.14 4.86
N ARG A 217 -18.85 9.02 5.83
CA ARG A 217 -17.84 10.09 5.77
C ARG A 217 -16.77 9.89 4.70
N ASP A 218 -15.93 8.92 5.02
CA ASP A 218 -14.72 8.59 4.29
C ASP A 218 -15.04 7.99 2.93
N LEU A 219 -16.06 7.12 2.84
CA LEU A 219 -16.46 6.47 1.59
C LEU A 219 -17.07 7.46 0.58
N LEU A 220 -17.85 8.45 1.02
CA LEU A 220 -18.36 9.51 0.15
C LEU A 220 -17.23 10.39 -0.40
N ARG A 221 -16.23 10.65 0.44
CA ARG A 221 -15.06 11.45 0.07
C ARG A 221 -14.09 10.67 -0.83
N TYR A 222 -14.02 9.35 -0.66
CA TYR A 222 -13.16 8.42 -1.40
C TYR A 222 -13.96 7.25 -1.98
N PRO A 223 -14.73 7.46 -3.06
CA PRO A 223 -15.56 6.40 -3.63
C PRO A 223 -14.75 5.19 -4.13
N ASN A 224 -13.46 5.37 -4.40
CA ASN A 224 -12.53 4.29 -4.75
C ASN A 224 -12.21 3.36 -3.58
N LEU A 225 -12.60 3.69 -2.34
CA LEU A 225 -12.54 2.85 -1.16
C LEU A 225 -13.80 2.04 -0.92
N CYS A 226 -14.88 2.35 -1.63
CA CYS A 226 -16.11 1.60 -1.53
C CYS A 226 -15.86 0.12 -1.86
N PRO A 227 -16.50 -0.82 -1.13
CA PRO A 227 -16.37 -2.22 -1.41
C PRO A 227 -16.78 -2.56 -2.84
N ILE A 228 -16.30 -3.68 -3.34
CA ILE A 228 -16.87 -4.32 -4.53
C ILE A 228 -17.87 -5.34 -4.04
N ARG A 229 -19.13 -5.16 -4.47
CA ARG A 229 -20.20 -6.13 -4.28
C ARG A 229 -20.14 -7.18 -5.37
N ILE A 230 -20.05 -8.42 -4.94
CA ILE A 230 -20.15 -9.62 -5.77
C ILE A 230 -21.43 -10.33 -5.31
N THR A 231 -22.50 -10.23 -6.10
CA THR A 231 -23.79 -10.80 -5.71
C THR A 231 -23.74 -12.32 -5.72
N ALA A 232 -24.62 -12.97 -4.94
CA ALA A 232 -24.76 -14.42 -4.95
C ALA A 232 -24.82 -14.99 -6.39
N GLY A 233 -23.98 -15.99 -6.68
CA GLY A 233 -23.88 -16.64 -8.00
C GLY A 233 -23.11 -15.89 -9.09
N ALA A 234 -22.58 -14.68 -8.83
CA ALA A 234 -21.92 -13.87 -9.86
C ALA A 234 -20.59 -14.45 -10.39
N LEU A 235 -19.86 -15.23 -9.58
CA LEU A 235 -18.58 -15.83 -9.98
C LEU A 235 -18.75 -17.19 -10.66
N GLY A 236 -19.84 -17.89 -10.37
CA GLY A 236 -20.17 -19.20 -10.94
C GLY A 236 -21.38 -19.82 -10.25
N PRO A 237 -21.75 -21.06 -10.61
CA PRO A 237 -22.94 -21.71 -10.05
C PRO A 237 -22.91 -21.69 -8.52
N ARG A 238 -23.89 -20.99 -7.91
CA ARG A 238 -24.02 -20.80 -6.45
C ARG A 238 -22.76 -20.23 -5.78
N THR A 239 -21.98 -19.42 -6.49
CA THR A 239 -20.74 -18.81 -5.98
C THR A 239 -20.66 -17.31 -6.28
N PRO A 240 -20.51 -16.44 -5.26
CA PRO A 240 -20.63 -16.75 -3.84
C PRO A 240 -22.05 -17.26 -3.50
N ARG A 241 -22.22 -17.90 -2.33
CA ARG A 241 -23.54 -18.39 -1.88
C ARG A 241 -24.45 -17.25 -1.44
N GLU A 242 -23.85 -16.19 -0.91
CA GLU A 242 -24.49 -14.95 -0.47
C GLU A 242 -23.71 -13.77 -1.05
N ASP A 243 -24.27 -12.57 -1.02
CA ASP A 243 -23.56 -11.36 -1.44
C ASP A 243 -22.24 -11.23 -0.65
N LEU A 244 -21.15 -10.98 -1.37
CA LEU A 244 -19.83 -10.80 -0.80
C LEU A 244 -19.35 -9.38 -1.10
N LEU A 245 -19.00 -8.65 -0.05
CA LEU A 245 -18.34 -7.35 -0.14
C LEU A 245 -16.86 -7.51 0.19
N VAL A 246 -15.99 -7.01 -0.69
CA VAL A 246 -14.53 -7.06 -0.50
C VAL A 246 -13.89 -5.74 -0.92
N SER A 247 -12.68 -5.45 -0.42
CA SER A 247 -11.96 -4.27 -0.85
C SER A 247 -11.63 -4.33 -2.36
N PRO A 248 -11.52 -3.19 -3.06
CA PRO A 248 -11.27 -3.16 -4.51
C PRO A 248 -10.04 -3.95 -4.98
N GLN A 249 -9.01 -4.03 -4.15
CA GLN A 249 -7.77 -4.75 -4.46
C GLN A 249 -7.79 -6.21 -4.01
N HIS A 250 -8.81 -6.65 -3.27
CA HIS A 250 -8.94 -8.02 -2.81
C HIS A 250 -9.06 -8.97 -4.00
N ARG A 251 -8.21 -9.98 -4.08
CA ARG A 251 -8.18 -10.86 -5.24
C ARG A 251 -9.06 -12.09 -5.05
N MET A 252 -9.97 -12.26 -6.01
CA MET A 252 -10.80 -13.44 -6.15
C MET A 252 -10.07 -14.47 -7.02
N LEU A 253 -10.29 -15.76 -6.73
CA LEU A 253 -9.86 -16.83 -7.63
C LEU A 253 -10.73 -16.81 -8.89
N VAL A 254 -10.07 -16.87 -10.05
CA VAL A 254 -10.70 -17.17 -11.34
C VAL A 254 -10.12 -18.49 -11.81
N ALA A 255 -11.00 -19.46 -12.03
CA ALA A 255 -10.66 -20.82 -12.43
C ALA A 255 -11.42 -21.19 -13.72
N SER A 256 -10.80 -21.05 -14.89
CA SER A 256 -11.52 -21.19 -16.16
C SER A 256 -10.65 -21.55 -17.36
N ARG A 257 -11.27 -22.10 -18.42
CA ARG A 257 -10.60 -22.31 -19.72
C ARG A 257 -10.09 -21.00 -20.35
N ILE A 258 -10.73 -19.87 -20.04
CA ILE A 258 -10.29 -18.55 -20.55
C ILE A 258 -8.98 -18.17 -19.87
N SER A 259 -8.89 -18.33 -18.54
CA SER A 259 -7.65 -18.09 -17.80
C SER A 259 -6.51 -19.01 -18.27
N ALA A 260 -6.79 -20.30 -18.50
CA ALA A 260 -5.84 -21.27 -19.06
C ALA A 260 -5.25 -20.80 -20.39
N ARG A 261 -6.11 -20.35 -21.32
CA ARG A 261 -5.68 -19.87 -22.65
C ARG A 261 -4.95 -18.52 -22.60
N MET A 262 -5.24 -17.68 -21.61
CA MET A 262 -4.69 -16.33 -21.53
C MET A 262 -3.38 -16.24 -20.75
N PHE A 263 -3.17 -17.15 -19.80
CA PHE A 263 -2.12 -17.03 -18.79
C PHE A 263 -1.32 -18.31 -18.59
N ASP A 264 -1.60 -19.35 -19.39
CA ASP A 264 -0.98 -20.67 -19.33
C ASP A 264 -1.18 -21.38 -17.98
N THR A 265 -2.25 -21.02 -17.27
CA THR A 265 -2.68 -21.66 -16.01
C THR A 265 -4.20 -21.57 -15.87
N PRO A 266 -4.89 -22.64 -15.44
CA PRO A 266 -6.34 -22.64 -15.29
C PRO A 266 -6.83 -21.84 -14.07
N GLU A 267 -5.94 -21.49 -13.15
CA GLU A 267 -6.26 -20.77 -11.91
C GLU A 267 -5.37 -19.54 -11.75
N VAL A 268 -6.00 -18.39 -11.51
CA VAL A 268 -5.35 -17.09 -11.36
C VAL A 268 -6.06 -16.24 -10.30
N LEU A 269 -5.35 -15.28 -9.72
CA LEU A 269 -5.90 -14.30 -8.79
C LEU A 269 -6.11 -12.94 -9.47
N VAL A 270 -7.33 -12.40 -9.33
CA VAL A 270 -7.75 -11.13 -9.94
C VAL A 270 -8.38 -10.22 -8.91
N ALA A 271 -7.90 -8.97 -8.81
CA ALA A 271 -8.48 -7.96 -7.94
C ALA A 271 -9.95 -7.70 -8.30
N ALA A 272 -10.83 -7.64 -7.30
CA ALA A 272 -12.27 -7.51 -7.47
C ALA A 272 -12.66 -6.32 -8.35
N LYS A 273 -11.96 -5.17 -8.25
CA LYS A 273 -12.21 -3.99 -9.08
C LYS A 273 -12.01 -4.23 -10.59
N HIS A 274 -11.26 -5.26 -10.97
CA HIS A 274 -11.04 -5.62 -12.37
C HIS A 274 -12.11 -6.59 -12.91
N LEU A 275 -12.99 -7.08 -12.05
CA LEU A 275 -14.16 -7.88 -12.41
C LEU A 275 -15.42 -7.02 -12.62
N ILE A 276 -15.39 -5.74 -12.23
CA ILE A 276 -16.50 -4.78 -12.44
C ILE A 276 -16.89 -4.75 -13.93
N GLY A 277 -18.20 -4.74 -14.18
CA GLY A 277 -18.78 -4.81 -15.52
C GLY A 277 -19.18 -6.23 -15.92
N ALA A 278 -18.84 -7.23 -15.11
CA ALA A 278 -19.51 -8.52 -15.16
C ALA A 278 -20.88 -8.47 -14.45
N PRO A 279 -21.86 -9.27 -14.89
CA PRO A 279 -23.17 -9.33 -14.24
C PRO A 279 -23.03 -9.66 -12.73
N GLY A 280 -23.67 -8.84 -11.88
CA GLY A 280 -23.63 -9.04 -10.43
C GLY A 280 -22.35 -8.56 -9.74
N ILE A 281 -21.43 -7.88 -10.44
CA ILE A 281 -20.19 -7.35 -9.85
C ILE A 281 -20.11 -5.83 -10.06
N VAL A 282 -20.28 -5.10 -8.98
CA VAL A 282 -20.38 -3.62 -8.98
C VAL A 282 -19.65 -3.00 -7.79
N MET A 283 -19.34 -1.72 -7.89
CA MET A 283 -18.89 -0.94 -6.74
C MET A 283 -20.08 -0.65 -5.83
N ASP A 284 -19.96 -0.96 -4.54
CA ASP A 284 -21.00 -0.78 -3.54
C ASP A 284 -21.01 0.66 -3.02
N ARG A 285 -21.92 1.49 -3.54
CA ARG A 285 -22.08 2.87 -3.05
C ARG A 285 -22.98 2.95 -1.83
N ASP A 286 -23.79 1.93 -1.58
CA ASP A 286 -24.74 1.89 -0.46
C ASP A 286 -24.03 2.03 0.89
N SER A 287 -22.85 1.43 1.06
CA SER A 287 -22.01 1.62 2.26
C SER A 287 -21.71 3.09 2.57
N ALA A 288 -21.63 3.94 1.54
CA ALA A 288 -21.41 5.38 1.67
C ALA A 288 -22.73 6.16 1.79
N GLU A 289 -23.68 5.87 0.90
CA GLU A 289 -24.92 6.64 0.73
C GLU A 289 -25.94 6.40 1.85
N SER A 290 -25.93 5.22 2.49
CA SER A 290 -26.80 4.88 3.62
C SER A 290 -26.34 5.46 4.96
N GLY A 291 -25.11 5.97 5.06
CA GLY A 291 -24.52 6.41 6.32
C GLY A 291 -23.85 5.30 7.15
N ALA A 292 -23.88 4.03 6.70
CA ALA A 292 -23.36 2.89 7.46
C ALA A 292 -21.83 2.86 7.60
N GLY A 293 -21.09 3.23 6.55
CA GLY A 293 -19.64 3.00 6.47
C GLY A 293 -19.29 1.53 6.21
N VAL A 294 -18.02 1.16 6.42
CA VAL A 294 -17.55 -0.22 6.28
C VAL A 294 -16.41 -0.50 7.27
N THR A 295 -16.41 -1.69 7.87
CA THR A 295 -15.21 -2.21 8.56
C THR A 295 -14.59 -3.30 7.74
N TYR A 296 -13.30 -3.13 7.44
CA TYR A 296 -12.49 -4.04 6.67
C TYR A 296 -11.65 -4.93 7.58
N TYR A 297 -11.45 -6.19 7.19
CA TYR A 297 -10.67 -7.18 7.91
C TYR A 297 -9.64 -7.90 7.02
N HIS A 298 -8.49 -8.23 7.58
CA HIS A 298 -7.44 -9.01 6.92
C HIS A 298 -7.11 -10.25 7.74
N ILE A 299 -6.93 -11.39 7.07
CA ILE A 299 -6.43 -12.63 7.69
C ILE A 299 -5.07 -12.95 7.12
N LEU A 300 -4.09 -13.19 7.99
CA LEU A 300 -2.75 -13.65 7.62
C LEU A 300 -2.50 -15.08 8.14
N PHE A 301 -1.78 -15.85 7.35
CA PHE A 301 -1.30 -17.20 7.67
C PHE A 301 0.22 -17.28 7.46
N ASP A 302 0.82 -18.44 7.76
CA ASP A 302 2.26 -18.72 7.53
C ASP A 302 2.67 -18.63 6.06
N SER A 303 1.72 -18.77 5.15
CA SER A 303 1.92 -18.66 3.70
C SER A 303 0.67 -18.06 3.09
N HIS A 304 0.77 -17.51 1.87
CA HIS A 304 -0.41 -17.02 1.19
C HIS A 304 -1.38 -18.18 0.94
N GLN A 305 -2.61 -18.08 1.47
CA GLN A 305 -3.63 -19.12 1.33
C GLN A 305 -4.75 -18.66 0.43
N LEU A 306 -5.41 -19.64 -0.19
CA LEU A 306 -6.77 -19.48 -0.71
C LEU A 306 -7.75 -20.03 0.33
N LEU A 307 -8.75 -19.25 0.67
CA LEU A 307 -9.82 -19.61 1.62
C LEU A 307 -11.19 -19.40 0.98
N LEU A 308 -12.24 -19.83 1.67
CA LEU A 308 -13.63 -19.63 1.23
C LEU A 308 -14.30 -18.53 2.06
N ALA A 309 -14.74 -17.47 1.38
CA ALA A 309 -15.51 -16.36 1.94
C ALA A 309 -16.90 -16.31 1.30
N ASN A 310 -17.96 -16.46 2.07
CA ASN A 310 -19.34 -16.68 1.59
C ASN A 310 -19.39 -17.80 0.52
N GLY A 311 -18.52 -18.81 0.65
CA GLY A 311 -18.36 -19.91 -0.29
C GLY A 311 -17.58 -19.58 -1.57
N ALA A 312 -17.12 -18.35 -1.77
CA ALA A 312 -16.25 -17.98 -2.89
C ALA A 312 -14.76 -18.14 -2.53
N PRO A 313 -13.96 -18.77 -3.40
CA PRO A 313 -12.52 -18.89 -3.23
C PRO A 313 -11.82 -17.54 -3.45
N THR A 314 -11.03 -17.14 -2.46
CA THR A 314 -10.38 -15.83 -2.42
C THR A 314 -9.08 -15.85 -1.64
N GLU A 315 -8.30 -14.80 -1.78
CA GLU A 315 -6.96 -14.68 -1.21
C GLU A 315 -6.99 -14.32 0.29
N SER A 316 -6.05 -14.85 1.08
CA SER A 316 -5.68 -14.27 2.37
C SER A 316 -4.79 -13.05 2.15
N LEU A 317 -4.42 -12.32 3.22
CA LEU A 317 -3.43 -11.26 3.10
C LEU A 317 -2.12 -11.82 2.53
N TYR A 318 -1.71 -11.30 1.37
CA TYR A 318 -0.44 -11.61 0.74
C TYR A 318 0.60 -10.58 1.18
N THR A 319 1.67 -11.00 1.85
CA THR A 319 2.74 -10.14 2.39
C THR A 319 3.98 -10.08 1.48
N GLY A 320 3.78 -10.05 0.15
CA GLY A 320 4.89 -9.79 -0.77
C GLY A 320 5.61 -8.47 -0.46
N PRO A 321 6.85 -8.24 -0.97
CA PRO A 321 7.66 -7.05 -0.64
C PRO A 321 6.91 -5.73 -0.77
N GLU A 322 6.07 -5.60 -1.80
CA GLU A 322 5.23 -4.42 -2.04
C GLU A 322 4.00 -4.36 -1.13
N ALA A 323 3.42 -5.51 -0.76
CA ALA A 323 2.20 -5.54 0.05
C ALA A 323 2.44 -5.20 1.53
N LEU A 324 3.63 -5.54 2.06
CA LEU A 324 4.04 -5.15 3.42
C LEU A 324 4.18 -3.63 3.57
N LYS A 325 4.51 -2.92 2.49
CA LYS A 325 4.61 -1.45 2.47
C LYS A 325 3.26 -0.77 2.71
N HIS A 326 2.15 -1.44 2.38
CA HIS A 326 0.80 -0.87 2.44
C HIS A 326 -0.01 -1.20 3.70
N LEU A 327 0.57 -1.94 4.66
CA LEU A 327 -0.07 -2.21 5.96
C LEU A 327 0.09 -1.02 6.93
N PRO A 328 -0.41 -1.08 8.18
CA PRO A 328 0.02 -0.20 9.29
C PRO A 328 1.35 -0.66 9.98
N VAL A 329 2.06 0.10 10.88
CA VAL A 329 3.36 -0.36 11.50
C VAL A 329 3.06 -1.25 12.62
N ASP A 330 2.02 -1.00 13.38
CA ASP A 330 1.67 -1.94 14.43
C ASP A 330 1.43 -3.30 13.78
N SER A 331 0.68 -3.32 12.68
CA SER A 331 0.49 -4.51 11.83
C SER A 331 1.77 -5.01 11.16
N ARG A 332 2.61 -4.16 10.57
CA ARG A 332 3.84 -4.60 9.88
C ARG A 332 4.86 -5.11 10.88
N THR A 333 5.06 -4.41 11.99
CA THR A 333 5.92 -4.76 13.12
C THR A 333 5.44 -6.06 13.73
N GLU A 334 4.15 -6.21 13.96
CA GLU A 334 3.55 -7.47 14.40
C GLU A 334 3.81 -8.60 13.40
N ILE A 335 3.59 -8.37 12.10
CA ILE A 335 3.90 -9.34 11.05
C ILE A 335 5.40 -9.68 11.01
N LEU A 336 6.29 -8.69 11.08
CA LEU A 336 7.74 -8.91 11.09
C LEU A 336 8.22 -9.54 12.41
N THR A 337 7.48 -9.37 13.50
CA THR A 337 7.73 -10.01 14.80
C THR A 337 7.31 -11.48 14.76
N LEU A 338 6.13 -11.77 14.21
CA LEU A 338 5.60 -13.13 14.04
C LEU A 338 6.37 -13.90 12.95
N PHE A 339 6.87 -13.20 11.93
CA PHE A 339 7.59 -13.75 10.79
C PHE A 339 8.93 -13.03 10.58
N PRO A 340 9.90 -13.22 11.49
CA PRO A 340 11.19 -12.54 11.41
C PRO A 340 11.96 -12.88 10.13
N ASP A 341 11.67 -14.02 9.50
CA ASP A 341 12.29 -14.43 8.25
C ASP A 341 11.86 -13.57 7.04
N LEU A 342 10.69 -12.91 7.10
CA LEU A 342 10.28 -11.89 6.11
C LEU A 342 11.21 -10.67 6.13
N ALA A 343 11.82 -10.35 7.28
CA ALA A 343 12.81 -9.28 7.42
C ALA A 343 14.23 -9.72 7.07
N ARG A 344 14.57 -11.00 7.29
CA ARG A 344 15.96 -11.52 7.23
C ARG A 344 16.41 -11.96 5.84
N HIS A 345 15.48 -12.23 4.93
CA HIS A 345 15.79 -12.66 3.56
C HIS A 345 14.96 -11.91 2.52
N PRO A 346 15.41 -10.75 2.01
CA PRO A 346 14.71 -10.03 0.93
C PRO A 346 14.50 -10.85 -0.36
N GLY A 347 15.13 -12.04 -0.48
CA GLY A 347 14.97 -12.99 -1.59
C GLY A 347 13.94 -14.11 -1.38
N ILE A 348 13.40 -14.32 -0.17
CA ILE A 348 12.30 -15.27 0.08
C ILE A 348 11.01 -14.47 0.21
N ALA A 349 10.62 -13.80 -0.88
CA ALA A 349 9.29 -13.21 -0.96
C ALA A 349 8.25 -14.34 -0.78
N PRO A 350 7.21 -14.14 0.06
CA PRO A 350 6.15 -15.13 0.16
C PRO A 350 5.60 -15.38 -1.24
N ARG A 351 5.43 -16.66 -1.59
CA ARG A 351 4.91 -17.03 -2.91
C ARG A 351 3.42 -16.83 -2.92
N PRO A 352 2.84 -16.20 -3.95
CA PRO A 352 1.41 -16.09 -4.03
C PRO A 352 0.82 -17.48 -4.29
N ALA A 353 -0.32 -17.81 -3.66
CA ALA A 353 -0.97 -19.11 -3.81
C ALA A 353 -1.27 -19.43 -5.28
N ARG A 354 -1.58 -18.41 -6.09
CA ARG A 354 -1.73 -18.50 -7.55
C ARG A 354 -1.13 -17.28 -8.24
N LYS A 355 -1.02 -17.35 -9.57
CA LYS A 355 -0.52 -16.26 -10.41
C LYS A 355 -1.40 -15.00 -10.27
N LEU A 356 -0.79 -13.91 -9.84
CA LEU A 356 -1.45 -12.60 -9.75
C LEU A 356 -1.53 -11.95 -11.14
N ILE A 357 -2.70 -11.48 -11.55
CA ILE A 357 -2.88 -10.90 -12.89
C ILE A 357 -2.87 -9.37 -12.84
N PRO A 358 -2.00 -8.70 -13.63
CA PRO A 358 -2.00 -7.25 -13.74
C PRO A 358 -3.32 -6.71 -14.29
N GLY A 359 -3.74 -5.53 -13.81
CA GLY A 359 -5.07 -4.99 -14.05
C GLY A 359 -5.48 -4.87 -15.52
N LYS A 360 -4.56 -4.46 -16.41
CA LYS A 360 -4.85 -4.38 -17.85
C LYS A 360 -5.27 -5.74 -18.42
N ARG A 361 -4.54 -6.81 -18.07
CA ARG A 361 -4.83 -8.18 -18.56
C ARG A 361 -6.06 -8.78 -17.88
N ALA A 362 -6.27 -8.48 -16.59
CA ALA A 362 -7.46 -8.91 -15.85
C ALA A 362 -8.74 -8.36 -16.47
N LYS A 363 -8.80 -7.06 -16.80
CA LYS A 363 -9.95 -6.45 -17.47
C LYS A 363 -10.29 -7.11 -18.81
N VAL A 364 -9.27 -7.43 -19.61
CA VAL A 364 -9.47 -8.16 -20.88
C VAL A 364 -10.04 -9.55 -20.64
N MET A 365 -9.60 -10.26 -19.60
CA MET A 365 -10.16 -11.55 -19.22
C MET A 365 -11.64 -11.42 -18.83
N THR A 366 -11.97 -10.45 -17.97
CA THR A 366 -13.36 -10.15 -17.57
C THR A 366 -14.26 -9.93 -18.78
N GLN A 367 -13.83 -9.09 -19.73
CA GLN A 367 -14.58 -8.85 -20.97
C GLN A 367 -14.78 -10.14 -21.79
N ARG A 368 -13.79 -11.02 -21.85
CA ARG A 368 -13.92 -12.32 -22.55
C ARG A 368 -14.89 -13.26 -21.83
N HIS A 369 -14.92 -13.28 -20.50
CA HIS A 369 -15.91 -14.04 -19.74
C HIS A 369 -17.33 -13.57 -20.06
N CYS A 370 -17.56 -12.25 -20.01
CA CYS A 370 -18.86 -11.65 -20.34
C CYS A 370 -19.27 -11.94 -21.79
N LYS A 371 -18.37 -11.69 -22.76
CA LYS A 371 -18.65 -11.89 -24.20
C LYS A 371 -19.00 -13.34 -24.54
N ASN A 372 -18.37 -14.31 -23.86
CA ASN A 372 -18.56 -15.73 -24.14
C ASN A 372 -19.57 -16.40 -23.19
N HIS A 373 -20.25 -15.63 -22.32
CA HIS A 373 -21.17 -16.14 -21.31
C HIS A 373 -20.58 -17.28 -20.47
N ARG A 374 -19.33 -17.11 -20.00
CA ARG A 374 -18.64 -18.12 -19.18
C ARG A 374 -18.44 -17.61 -17.75
N ALA A 375 -18.78 -18.43 -16.77
CA ALA A 375 -18.51 -18.19 -15.36
C ALA A 375 -17.00 -18.03 -15.09
N PHE A 376 -16.64 -17.24 -14.07
CA PHE A 376 -15.27 -17.07 -13.61
C PHE A 376 -14.73 -18.33 -12.93
N LEU A 377 -15.62 -19.07 -12.27
CA LEU A 377 -15.36 -20.38 -11.68
C LEU A 377 -16.12 -21.41 -12.49
N ALA A 378 -15.40 -22.14 -13.34
CA ALA A 378 -15.92 -23.32 -14.00
C ALA A 378 -15.97 -24.49 -13.01
N PRO A 379 -16.95 -25.41 -13.11
CA PRO A 379 -16.83 -26.71 -12.48
C PRO A 379 -15.48 -27.33 -12.86
N ARG A 380 -14.78 -27.99 -11.92
CA ARG A 380 -13.51 -28.67 -12.20
C ARG A 380 -13.67 -29.48 -13.49
N LEU A 381 -12.76 -29.27 -14.43
CA LEU A 381 -12.83 -29.88 -15.77
C LEU A 381 -12.57 -31.39 -15.76
N ASP A 382 -12.27 -31.96 -14.58
CA ASP A 382 -12.01 -33.37 -14.35
C ASP A 382 -12.96 -33.89 -13.26
N ALA A 383 -14.20 -34.19 -13.68
CA ALA A 383 -15.15 -35.04 -12.96
C ALA A 383 -15.77 -36.03 -13.93
#